data_AF-A0A973GR38-F1
#
_entry.id   AF-A0A973GR38-F1
#
_cell.length_a   1.000
_cell.length_b   1.000
_cell.length_c   1.000
_cell.angle_alpha   90.00
_cell.angle_beta   90.00
_cell.angle_gamma   90.00
#
_symmetry.space_group_name_H-M   'P 1'
#
loop_
_entity.id
_entity.type
_entity.pdbx_description
1 polymer ?
#
loop_
_entity_poly.entity_id
_entity_poly.type
_entity_poly.pdbx_seq_one_letter_code
_entity_poly.pdbx_strand_id
1 'polypeptide(L)'
;MGQPDLCYGCHDQGTFTKKNVHAAVSMGCTGCHDPHSSKNAKLLKTKLLALCFSCHDKTGFAGKVVHPPVAAGDCMACHSPHSTDEMALLLKKPVAQCLECHPNATHGQHAPSRQPPVSVQAKGNTG
;
A
#
# COMPACT_ATOMS: atom_id res chain seq x y z
N MET A 1 -5.71 -12.47 -25.57
CA MET A 1 -6.20 -11.80 -24.34
C MET A 1 -5.00 -11.19 -23.66
N GLY A 2 -5.02 -9.87 -23.40
CA GLY A 2 -3.93 -9.17 -22.71
C GLY A 2 -4.17 -9.12 -21.20
N GLN A 3 -3.28 -8.43 -20.48
CA GLN A 3 -3.59 -8.02 -19.11
C GLN A 3 -4.59 -6.86 -19.12
N PRO A 4 -5.51 -6.78 -18.13
CA PRO A 4 -5.62 -7.68 -16.98
C PRO A 4 -6.49 -8.94 -17.22
N ASP A 5 -7.20 -9.02 -18.35
CA ASP A 5 -8.20 -10.05 -18.63
C ASP A 5 -7.66 -11.48 -18.53
N LEU A 6 -6.41 -11.72 -18.99
CA LEU A 6 -5.76 -13.02 -18.87
C LEU A 6 -5.61 -13.45 -17.39
N CYS A 7 -5.26 -12.50 -16.52
CA CYS A 7 -5.06 -12.78 -15.09
C CYS A 7 -6.40 -13.06 -14.41
N TYR A 8 -7.46 -12.35 -14.79
CA TYR A 8 -8.80 -12.58 -14.26
C TYR A 8 -9.43 -13.89 -14.71
N GLY A 9 -8.86 -14.57 -15.70
CA GLY A 9 -9.27 -15.94 -16.06
C GLY A 9 -9.13 -16.94 -14.91
N CYS A 10 -8.31 -16.65 -13.90
CA CYS A 10 -8.17 -17.48 -12.69
C CYS A 10 -8.19 -16.68 -11.38
N HIS A 11 -7.76 -15.41 -11.39
CA HIS A 11 -7.77 -14.57 -10.21
C HIS A 11 -9.09 -13.82 -10.06
N ASP A 12 -9.68 -13.87 -8.87
CA ASP A 12 -10.93 -13.17 -8.57
C ASP A 12 -10.79 -11.66 -8.79
N GLN A 13 -11.48 -11.16 -9.82
CA GLN A 13 -11.52 -9.75 -10.17
C GLN A 13 -12.00 -8.86 -9.01
N GLY A 14 -12.91 -9.36 -8.17
CA GLY A 14 -13.47 -8.62 -7.05
C GLY A 14 -12.42 -8.16 -6.04
N THR A 15 -11.30 -8.88 -5.93
CA THR A 15 -10.16 -8.51 -5.07
C THR A 15 -9.35 -7.31 -5.61
N PHE A 16 -9.51 -6.96 -6.88
CA PHE A 16 -8.76 -5.89 -7.56
C PHE A 16 -9.62 -4.67 -7.91
N THR A 17 -10.95 -4.78 -7.82
CA THR A 17 -11.90 -3.75 -8.25
C THR A 17 -12.82 -3.25 -7.13
N LYS A 18 -12.34 -3.26 -5.88
CA LYS A 18 -13.07 -2.65 -4.75
C LYS A 18 -13.13 -1.13 -4.89
N LYS A 19 -13.83 -0.46 -3.96
CA LYS A 19 -14.07 1.00 -3.99
C LYS A 19 -12.79 1.83 -4.18
N ASN A 20 -11.70 1.48 -3.49
CA ASN A 20 -10.41 2.14 -3.61
C ASN A 20 -9.40 1.15 -4.18
N VAL A 21 -8.92 1.43 -5.39
CA VAL A 21 -7.92 0.62 -6.09
C VAL A 21 -6.57 1.33 -6.03
N HIS A 22 -5.52 0.57 -5.76
CA HIS A 22 -4.17 1.06 -5.86
C HIS A 22 -3.87 1.44 -7.31
N ALA A 23 -3.43 2.67 -7.56
CA ALA A 23 -3.05 3.13 -8.89
C ALA A 23 -2.02 2.22 -9.58
N ALA A 24 -1.17 1.52 -8.81
CA ALA A 24 -0.23 0.55 -9.33
C ALA A 24 -0.91 -0.64 -10.04
N VAL A 25 -2.15 -1.00 -9.71
CA VAL A 25 -2.90 -2.06 -10.42
C VAL A 25 -3.10 -1.70 -11.89
N SER A 26 -3.28 -0.41 -12.20
CA SER A 26 -3.38 0.08 -13.57
C SER A 26 -2.08 -0.02 -14.37
N MET A 27 -0.93 -0.24 -13.71
CA MET A 27 0.34 -0.53 -14.37
C MET A 27 0.43 -1.99 -14.87
N GLY A 28 -0.60 -2.80 -14.60
CA GLY A 28 -0.65 -4.21 -14.91
C GLY A 28 -0.10 -5.08 -13.78
N CYS A 29 -0.62 -6.30 -13.67
CA CYS A 29 -0.23 -7.29 -12.66
C CYS A 29 1.27 -7.58 -12.71
N THR A 30 1.85 -7.60 -13.92
CA THR A 30 3.30 -7.80 -14.13
C THR A 30 4.16 -6.58 -13.80
N GLY A 31 3.58 -5.45 -13.40
CA GLY A 31 4.35 -4.35 -12.80
C GLY A 31 5.02 -4.80 -11.49
N CYS A 32 4.32 -5.63 -10.73
CA CYS A 32 4.73 -6.12 -9.41
C CYS A 32 5.10 -7.61 -9.41
N HIS A 33 4.40 -8.43 -10.20
CA HIS A 33 4.56 -9.88 -10.20
C HIS A 33 5.38 -10.40 -11.40
N ASP A 34 6.07 -11.53 -11.19
CA ASP A 34 6.66 -12.37 -12.23
C ASP A 34 5.86 -13.69 -12.30
N PRO A 35 4.91 -13.83 -13.25
CA PRO A 35 3.98 -14.95 -13.27
C PRO A 35 4.63 -16.29 -13.60
N HIS A 36 5.85 -16.31 -14.14
CA HIS A 36 6.54 -17.56 -14.47
C HIS A 36 7.30 -18.11 -13.28
N SER A 37 8.10 -17.27 -12.61
CA SER A 37 8.86 -17.68 -11.45
C SER A 37 9.43 -16.47 -10.72
N SER A 38 9.42 -16.53 -9.39
CA SER A 38 10.19 -15.59 -8.59
C SER A 38 10.64 -16.24 -7.29
N LYS A 39 11.78 -15.77 -6.78
CA LYS A 39 12.33 -16.15 -5.48
C LYS A 39 11.64 -15.44 -4.31
N ASN A 40 10.76 -14.47 -4.59
CA ASN A 40 10.06 -13.70 -3.59
C ASN A 40 8.64 -14.24 -3.38
N ALA A 41 8.09 -14.02 -2.18
CA ALA A 41 6.73 -14.44 -1.84
C ALA A 41 5.71 -13.88 -2.84
N LYS A 42 4.65 -14.65 -3.11
CA LYS A 42 3.56 -14.27 -4.03
C LYS A 42 4.04 -13.86 -5.42
N LEU A 43 5.18 -14.42 -5.85
CA LEU A 43 5.79 -14.15 -7.14
C LEU A 43 6.18 -12.69 -7.39
N LEU A 44 6.52 -11.91 -6.36
CA LEU A 44 6.92 -10.51 -6.55
C LEU A 44 8.26 -10.39 -7.29
N LYS A 45 8.42 -9.38 -8.15
CA LYS A 45 9.68 -9.15 -8.89
C LYS A 45 10.89 -8.90 -7.98
N THR A 46 10.65 -8.26 -6.83
CA THR A 46 11.66 -7.98 -5.80
C THR A 46 11.06 -8.24 -4.42
N LYS A 47 11.86 -8.04 -3.36
CA LYS A 47 11.34 -8.07 -1.98
C LYS A 47 10.29 -6.97 -1.81
N LEU A 48 9.22 -7.27 -1.08
CA LEU A 48 8.07 -6.37 -0.91
C LEU A 48 8.45 -4.92 -0.60
N LEU A 49 9.29 -4.69 0.41
CA LEU A 49 9.71 -3.34 0.81
C LEU A 49 10.41 -2.59 -0.33
N ALA A 50 11.31 -3.27 -1.04
CA ALA A 50 12.01 -2.68 -2.18
C ALA A 50 11.05 -2.38 -3.35
N LEU A 51 10.03 -3.22 -3.55
CA LEU A 51 9.00 -2.99 -4.56
C LEU A 51 8.14 -1.77 -4.22
N CYS A 52 7.68 -1.64 -2.96
CA CYS A 52 6.93 -0.46 -2.52
C CYS A 52 7.74 0.82 -2.76
N PHE A 53 9.02 0.83 -2.39
CA PHE A 53 9.90 1.97 -2.58
C PHE A 53 10.44 2.17 -4.01
N SER A 54 10.06 1.31 -4.96
CA SER A 54 10.31 1.60 -6.37
C SER A 54 9.48 2.78 -6.88
N CYS A 55 8.36 3.08 -6.21
CA CYS A 55 7.48 4.20 -6.51
C CYS A 55 7.26 5.13 -5.32
N HIS A 56 7.13 4.60 -4.10
CA HIS A 56 6.94 5.42 -2.90
C HIS A 56 8.26 5.98 -2.38
N ASP A 57 8.30 7.27 -2.07
CA ASP A 57 9.50 7.87 -1.52
C ASP A 57 9.72 7.41 -0.07
N LYS A 58 10.82 6.69 0.15
CA LYS A 58 11.25 6.22 1.48
C LYS A 58 11.42 7.34 2.50
N THR A 59 11.75 8.57 2.06
CA THR A 59 11.99 9.69 2.98
C THR A 59 10.72 10.10 3.74
N GLY A 60 9.54 9.89 3.13
CA GLY A 60 8.24 10.12 3.76
C GLY A 60 7.92 9.17 4.93
N PHE A 61 8.70 8.10 5.10
CA PHE A 61 8.52 7.11 6.17
C PHE A 61 9.61 7.18 7.24
N ALA A 62 10.50 8.18 7.14
CA ALA A 62 11.52 8.46 8.14
C ALA A 62 11.09 9.63 9.02
N GLY A 63 11.27 9.51 10.33
CA GLY A 63 10.92 10.55 11.29
C GLY A 63 11.48 10.29 12.67
N LYS A 64 11.30 11.26 13.58
CA LYS A 64 11.74 11.11 14.98
C LYS A 64 11.04 9.96 15.69
N VAL A 65 9.79 9.71 15.35
CA VAL A 65 8.98 8.61 15.85
C VAL A 65 8.37 7.91 14.64
N VAL A 66 8.66 6.61 14.50
CA VAL A 66 8.14 5.77 13.41
C VAL A 66 7.40 4.60 14.05
N HIS A 67 6.20 4.30 13.54
CA HIS A 67 5.40 3.18 14.03
C HIS A 67 6.15 1.85 13.76
N PRO A 68 6.25 0.92 14.74
CA PRO A 68 7.14 -0.24 14.59
C PRO A 68 6.92 -1.11 13.33
N PRO A 69 5.67 -1.42 12.90
CA PRO A 69 5.41 -2.06 11.62
C PRO A 69 6.03 -1.33 10.42
N VAL A 70 5.98 0.01 10.39
CA VAL A 70 6.57 0.82 9.31
C VAL A 70 8.10 0.73 9.36
N ALA A 71 8.69 0.85 10.55
CA ALA A 71 10.14 0.71 10.73
C ALA A 71 10.65 -0.69 10.33
N ALA A 72 9.83 -1.73 10.52
CA ALA A 72 10.11 -3.09 10.09
C ALA A 72 9.87 -3.33 8.59
N GLY A 73 9.30 -2.36 7.87
CA GLY A 73 8.93 -2.50 6.46
C GLY A 73 7.68 -3.36 6.22
N ASP A 74 6.85 -3.56 7.23
CA ASP A 74 5.61 -4.32 7.16
C ASP A 74 4.43 -3.42 6.74
N CYS A 75 4.50 -2.91 5.51
CA CYS A 75 3.49 -2.02 4.96
C CYS A 75 2.10 -2.68 4.89
N MET A 76 2.09 -4.01 4.72
CA MET A 76 0.87 -4.81 4.56
C MET A 76 0.19 -5.15 5.88
N ALA A 77 0.79 -4.84 7.03
CA ALA A 77 0.10 -4.91 8.32
C ALA A 77 -1.18 -4.08 8.35
N CYS A 78 -1.21 -2.97 7.60
CA CYS A 78 -2.34 -2.06 7.53
C CYS A 78 -2.87 -1.82 6.11
N HIS A 79 -2.05 -1.97 5.06
CA HIS A 79 -2.45 -1.64 3.69
C HIS A 79 -2.67 -2.87 2.80
N SER A 80 -3.70 -2.81 1.96
CA SER A 80 -3.88 -3.70 0.81
C SER A 80 -3.06 -3.19 -0.38
N PRO A 81 -2.22 -4.02 -1.03
CA PRO A 81 -1.44 -3.60 -2.19
C PRO A 81 -2.28 -3.50 -3.48
N HIS A 82 -3.52 -3.98 -3.48
CA HIS A 82 -4.39 -4.05 -4.66
C HIS A 82 -5.60 -3.13 -4.55
N SER A 83 -6.54 -3.47 -3.68
CA SER A 83 -7.76 -2.70 -3.49
C SER A 83 -8.39 -2.98 -2.11
N THR A 84 -9.23 -2.06 -1.66
CA THR A 84 -10.02 -2.17 -0.43
C THR A 84 -11.23 -1.25 -0.52
N ASP A 85 -12.20 -1.42 0.37
CA ASP A 85 -13.33 -0.52 0.50
C ASP A 85 -13.00 0.73 1.32
N GLU A 86 -11.85 0.72 2.00
CA GLU A 86 -11.42 1.74 2.95
C GLU A 86 -10.42 2.74 2.34
N MET A 87 -10.36 3.94 2.91
CA MET A 87 -9.47 5.00 2.43
C MET A 87 -8.00 4.64 2.53
N ALA A 88 -7.15 5.28 1.73
CA ALA A 88 -5.69 5.11 1.75
C ALA A 88 -5.23 3.64 1.68
N LEU A 89 -6.05 2.80 1.08
CA LEU A 89 -5.87 1.36 0.98
C LEU A 89 -5.79 0.59 2.31
N LEU A 90 -6.42 1.08 3.38
CA LEU A 90 -6.41 0.36 4.65
C LEU A 90 -7.19 -0.96 4.61
N LEU A 91 -6.78 -1.94 5.41
CA LEU A 91 -7.49 -3.23 5.52
C LEU A 91 -8.80 -3.09 6.31
N LYS A 92 -8.90 -2.09 7.19
CA LYS A 92 -10.08 -1.77 8.00
C LYS A 92 -10.29 -0.26 8.08
N LYS A 93 -11.46 0.17 8.60
CA LYS A 93 -11.73 1.57 8.93
C LYS A 93 -10.61 2.14 9.81
N PRO A 94 -10.23 3.42 9.67
CA PRO A 94 -9.03 3.99 10.30
C PRO A 94 -8.89 3.68 11.80
N VAL A 95 -9.92 3.95 12.61
CA VAL A 95 -9.88 3.68 14.05
C VAL A 95 -9.83 2.18 14.34
N ALA A 96 -10.63 1.38 13.64
CA ALA A 96 -10.65 -0.06 13.83
C ALA A 96 -9.28 -0.70 13.51
N GLN A 97 -8.60 -0.24 12.46
CA GLN A 97 -7.25 -0.71 12.11
C GLN A 97 -6.25 -0.50 13.25
N CYS A 98 -6.28 0.66 13.91
CA CYS A 98 -5.41 0.95 15.05
C CYS A 98 -5.71 0.07 16.25
N LEU A 99 -7.00 -0.19 16.51
CA LEU A 99 -7.47 -0.96 17.66
C LEU A 99 -7.18 -2.47 17.53
N GLU A 100 -6.81 -2.98 16.35
CA GLU A 100 -6.34 -4.36 16.18
C GLU A 100 -5.13 -4.69 17.05
N CYS A 101 -4.22 -3.72 17.23
CA CYS A 101 -3.02 -3.88 18.06
C CYS A 101 -3.07 -3.06 19.35
N HIS A 102 -3.87 -1.99 19.38
CA HIS A 102 -4.04 -1.12 20.55
C HIS A 102 -5.46 -1.16 21.11
N PRO A 103 -5.94 -2.30 21.64
CA PRO A 103 -7.35 -2.49 22.01
C PRO A 103 -7.83 -1.53 23.11
N ASN A 104 -6.90 -0.99 23.90
CA ASN A 104 -7.19 -0.05 24.99
C ASN A 104 -6.75 1.39 24.67
N ALA A 105 -6.40 1.71 23.41
CA ALA A 105 -6.05 3.07 23.05
C ALA A 105 -7.27 3.98 23.18
N THR A 106 -7.13 5.03 24.00
CA THR A 106 -8.10 6.12 24.08
C THR A 106 -7.60 7.30 23.23
N HIS A 107 -8.54 8.06 22.65
CA HIS A 107 -8.29 9.18 21.73
C HIS A 107 -7.52 10.39 22.31
N GLY A 108 -6.80 10.24 23.44
CA GLY A 108 -6.00 11.30 24.07
C GLY A 108 -4.49 11.02 24.18
N GLN A 109 -4.02 9.80 23.90
CA GLN A 109 -2.62 9.39 24.13
C GLN A 109 -1.73 9.46 22.89
N HIS A 110 -2.32 9.59 21.70
CA HIS A 110 -1.58 9.85 20.46
C HIS A 110 -1.59 11.36 20.21
N ALA A 111 -0.54 12.06 20.64
CA ALA A 111 -0.32 13.44 20.21
C ALA A 111 -0.33 13.45 18.67
N PRO A 112 -1.14 14.29 18.00
CA PRO A 112 -1.20 14.29 16.56
C PRO A 112 0.11 14.85 16.03
N SER A 113 1.01 13.98 15.57
CA SER A 113 1.95 14.35 14.53
C SER A 113 1.11 14.64 13.29
N ARG A 114 0.62 15.88 13.19
CA ARG A 114 -0.02 16.43 11.99
C ARG A 114 1.01 16.34 10.86
N GLN A 115 1.06 15.22 10.16
CA GLN A 115 1.58 15.21 8.80
C GLN A 115 0.39 15.44 7.87
N PRO A 116 0.38 16.51 7.08
CA PRO A 116 -0.61 16.64 6.01
C PRO A 116 -0.45 15.45 5.04
N PRO A 117 -1.51 15.09 4.30
CA PRO A 117 -1.38 14.12 3.22
C PRO A 117 -0.23 14.56 2.31
N VAL A 118 0.68 13.62 2.00
CA VAL A 118 1.75 13.82 1.02
C VAL A 118 1.13 14.41 -0.24
N SER A 119 1.31 15.72 -0.42
CA SER A 119 0.83 16.43 -1.59
C SER A 119 1.68 15.93 -2.74
N VAL A 120 1.05 15.28 -3.72
CA VAL A 120 1.67 15.05 -5.03
C VAL A 120 2.12 16.42 -5.52
N GLN A 121 3.43 16.69 -5.46
CA GLN A 121 3.99 17.89 -6.02
C GLN A 121 3.79 17.82 -7.54
N ALA A 122 2.75 18.50 -8.01
CA ALA A 122 2.63 18.87 -9.40
C ALA A 122 3.89 19.67 -9.74
N LYS A 123 4.79 19.07 -10.52
CA LYS A 123 5.94 19.76 -11.10
C LYS A 123 5.39 20.85 -12.01
N GLY A 124 5.38 22.08 -11.52
CA GLY A 124 5.16 23.27 -12.31
C GLY A 124 6.32 23.41 -13.30
N ASN A 125 5.98 23.24 -14.58
CA ASN A 125 6.83 23.61 -15.70
C ASN A 125 6.65 25.12 -15.93
N THR A 126 7.68 25.91 -15.64
CA THR A 126 7.79 27.28 -16.12
C THR A 126 9.12 27.38 -16.84
N GLY A 127 9.03 27.73 -18.13
CA GLY A 127 10.17 27.97 -19.02
C GLY A 127 10.91 29.26 -18.74
#